data_AF-A0AAV0HFK3-F1
#
_entry.id   AF-A0AAV0HFK3-F1
#
_cell.length_a   1.000
_cell.length_b   1.000
_cell.length_c   1.000
_cell.angle_alpha   90.00
_cell.angle_beta   90.00
_cell.angle_gamma   90.00
#
_symmetry.space_group_name_H-M   'P 1'
#
loop_
_entity.id
_entity.type
_entity.pdbx_description
1 polymer ?
#
loop_
_entity_poly.entity_id
_entity_poly.type
_entity_poly.pdbx_seq_one_letter_code
_entity_poly.pdbx_strand_id
1 'polypeptide(L)'
;MKSINHSSLWRGIRKAFPLMQQATVWSIRDSRTTDFWNHHWIDHETVLGEHCLRALTKEEQSMTVAEMVDDKGEWDWRHLKSLLPNDILCCIEGMETPARDLGEDTTIWGLERDGRFRFKSAYLLASNETGNDPELGWKELWKWKGPSRVKHFLWLVLHNRLLTNYERATRNMTSDTNCKACDGEIETTEHILRHCRKTEGVRRFLKIDHQPHDLRNFNQWMMDNIREENGGVQIWHCLLADLEAEKRRGDGWKKIL
;
A
#
# COMPACT_ATOMS: atom_id res chain seq x y z
N MET A 1 37.98 -8.00 -15.16
CA MET A 1 36.98 -6.91 -15.17
C MET A 1 36.31 -6.87 -13.81
N LYS A 2 36.48 -5.80 -13.03
CA LYS A 2 35.75 -5.62 -11.77
C LYS A 2 34.29 -5.31 -12.11
N SER A 3 33.37 -6.18 -11.69
CA SER A 3 31.93 -5.91 -11.70
C SER A 3 31.68 -4.59 -10.95
N ILE A 4 31.13 -3.59 -11.64
CA ILE A 4 30.69 -2.36 -10.99
C ILE A 4 29.47 -2.75 -10.15
N ASN A 5 29.69 -2.99 -8.86
CA ASN A 5 28.62 -3.22 -7.90
C ASN A 5 27.78 -1.94 -7.79
N HIS A 6 26.75 -1.81 -8.62
CA HIS A 6 25.75 -0.77 -8.44
C HIS A 6 25.03 -0.99 -7.10
N SER A 7 24.95 0.08 -6.31
CA SER A 7 24.21 0.13 -5.04
C SER A 7 22.84 -0.55 -5.19
N SER A 8 22.53 -1.48 -4.29
CA SER A 8 21.23 -2.16 -4.24
C SER A 8 20.08 -1.16 -4.14
N LEU A 9 20.30 -0.05 -3.43
CA LEU A 9 19.38 1.09 -3.35
C LEU A 9 19.13 1.71 -4.73
N TRP A 10 20.18 2.03 -5.49
CA TRP A 10 20.01 2.68 -6.81
C TRP A 10 19.31 1.77 -7.81
N ARG A 11 19.55 0.46 -7.71
CA ARG A 11 18.83 -0.54 -8.51
C ARG A 11 17.35 -0.60 -8.15
N GLY A 12 17.02 -0.46 -6.86
CA GLY A 12 15.64 -0.33 -6.39
C GLY A 12 14.97 0.93 -6.90
N ILE A 13 15.62 2.10 -6.74
CA ILE A 13 15.10 3.39 -7.22
C ILE A 13 14.86 3.35 -8.72
N ARG A 14 15.82 2.85 -9.51
CA ARG A 14 15.65 2.74 -10.98
C ARG A 14 14.47 1.85 -11.39
N LYS A 15 14.18 0.79 -10.62
CA LYS A 15 12.99 -0.05 -10.85
C LYS A 15 11.69 0.66 -10.51
N ALA A 16 11.68 1.49 -9.47
CA ALA A 16 10.50 2.25 -9.06
C ALA A 16 10.28 3.53 -9.88
N PHE A 17 11.30 4.01 -10.59
CA PHE A 17 11.27 5.29 -11.29
C PHE A 17 10.14 5.43 -12.33
N PRO A 18 9.85 4.43 -13.20
CA PRO A 18 8.74 4.54 -14.15
C PRO A 18 7.37 4.68 -13.46
N LEU A 19 7.19 4.00 -12.32
CA LEU A 19 5.97 4.13 -11.52
C LEU A 19 5.88 5.52 -10.89
N MET A 20 6.99 6.04 -10.36
CA MET A 20 7.02 7.40 -9.80
C MET A 20 6.71 8.46 -10.87
N GLN A 21 7.18 8.28 -12.11
CA GLN A 21 6.88 9.21 -13.21
C GLN A 21 5.38 9.29 -13.53
N GLN A 22 4.62 8.20 -13.35
CA GLN A 22 3.16 8.21 -13.56
C GLN A 22 2.44 9.10 -12.55
N ALA A 23 3.03 9.34 -11.38
CA ALA A 23 2.49 10.21 -10.35
C ALA A 23 3.05 11.65 -10.40
N THR A 24 3.74 12.02 -11.48
CA THR A 24 4.25 13.39 -11.67
C THR A 24 3.33 14.20 -12.57
N VAL A 25 3.19 15.48 -12.23
CA VAL A 25 2.34 16.45 -12.93
C VAL A 25 3.19 17.68 -13.26
N TRP A 26 2.90 18.33 -14.38
CA TRP A 26 3.50 19.60 -14.74
C TRP A 26 2.89 20.74 -13.93
N SER A 27 3.73 21.46 -13.21
CA SER A 27 3.39 22.75 -12.62
C SER A 27 3.47 23.82 -13.70
N ILE A 28 2.30 24.34 -14.09
CA ILE A 28 2.15 25.43 -15.06
C ILE A 28 2.88 26.68 -14.56
N ARG A 29 3.71 27.26 -15.44
CA ARG A 29 4.38 28.55 -15.27
C ARG A 29 4.36 29.32 -16.59
N ASP A 30 5.42 29.31 -17.39
CA ASP A 30 5.38 29.94 -18.71
C ASP A 30 4.64 29.08 -19.75
N SER A 31 4.61 27.77 -19.54
CA SER A 31 3.89 26.72 -20.27
C SER A 31 3.94 26.77 -21.79
N ARG A 32 5.09 27.22 -22.30
CA ARG A 32 5.39 27.30 -23.74
C ARG A 32 5.79 25.97 -24.37
N THR A 33 6.07 24.96 -23.54
CA THR A 33 6.49 23.62 -23.98
C THR A 33 5.56 22.52 -23.45
N THR A 34 4.59 22.88 -22.61
CA THR A 34 3.65 21.93 -22.06
C THR A 34 2.48 21.77 -23.02
N ASP A 35 2.37 20.58 -23.59
CA ASP A 35 1.28 20.16 -24.47
C ASP A 35 -0.04 20.20 -23.69
N PHE A 36 -1.03 20.92 -24.21
CA PHE A 36 -2.31 21.09 -23.51
C PHE A 36 -3.10 19.78 -23.41
N TRP A 37 -2.97 18.88 -24.39
CA TRP A 37 -3.80 17.69 -24.52
C TRP A 37 -3.17 16.46 -23.91
N ASN A 38 -1.86 16.29 -24.08
CA ASN A 38 -1.16 15.04 -23.84
C ASN A 38 -0.34 15.03 -22.54
N HIS A 39 -0.10 16.20 -21.93
CA HIS A 39 0.59 16.27 -20.66
C HIS A 39 -0.38 16.29 -19.48
N HIS A 40 0.05 15.66 -18.39
CA HIS A 40 -0.61 15.73 -17.09
C HIS A 40 -0.26 17.05 -16.43
N TRP A 41 -1.13 18.06 -16.54
CA TRP A 41 -0.92 19.37 -15.92
C TRP A 41 -2.07 19.80 -15.00
N ILE A 42 -3.23 19.14 -15.07
CA ILE A 42 -4.35 19.33 -14.11
C ILE A 42 -4.13 18.45 -12.88
N ASP A 43 -3.95 17.15 -13.11
CA ASP A 43 -3.64 16.15 -12.10
C ASP A 43 -2.86 14.99 -12.75
N HIS A 44 -2.58 13.93 -11.99
CA HIS A 44 -1.76 12.80 -12.43
C HIS A 44 -2.52 11.69 -13.16
N GLU A 45 -3.85 11.80 -13.28
CA GLU A 45 -4.73 10.82 -13.91
C GLU A 45 -5.37 11.36 -15.21
N THR A 46 -5.49 12.69 -15.31
CA THR A 46 -6.23 13.36 -16.38
C THR A 46 -5.32 13.75 -17.53
N VAL A 47 -5.61 13.19 -18.70
CA VAL A 47 -5.07 13.61 -20.01
C VAL A 47 -6.20 14.23 -20.81
N LEU A 48 -6.16 15.55 -21.03
CA LEU A 48 -7.29 16.29 -21.62
C LEU A 48 -7.70 15.80 -23.01
N GLY A 49 -6.76 15.28 -23.80
CA GLY A 49 -7.04 14.70 -25.11
C GLY A 49 -8.10 13.59 -25.08
N GLU A 50 -8.20 12.83 -23.98
CA GLU A 50 -9.16 11.74 -23.81
C GLU A 50 -10.57 12.22 -23.47
N HIS A 51 -10.71 13.48 -23.05
CA HIS A 51 -11.98 14.08 -22.60
C HIS A 51 -12.54 15.10 -23.61
N CYS A 52 -11.98 15.17 -24.81
CA CYS A 52 -12.43 16.09 -25.84
C CYS A 52 -13.89 15.81 -26.26
N LEU A 53 -14.72 16.86 -26.26
CA LEU A 53 -16.11 16.80 -26.71
C LEU A 53 -16.25 16.55 -28.22
N ARG A 54 -15.20 16.82 -28.99
CA ARG A 54 -15.15 16.64 -30.45
C ARG A 54 -13.74 16.30 -30.92
N ALA A 55 -13.66 15.86 -32.17
CA ALA A 55 -12.37 15.72 -32.85
C ALA A 55 -11.66 17.09 -32.94
N LEU A 56 -10.38 17.07 -32.58
CA LEU A 56 -9.48 18.22 -32.65
C LEU A 56 -8.90 18.35 -34.06
N THR A 57 -8.75 19.57 -34.54
CA THR A 57 -7.96 19.90 -35.73
C THR A 57 -6.46 19.64 -35.48
N LYS A 58 -5.65 19.62 -36.55
CA LYS A 58 -4.20 19.38 -36.39
C LYS A 58 -3.52 20.51 -35.63
N GLU A 59 -4.01 21.72 -35.84
CA GLU A 59 -3.56 22.93 -35.16
C GLU A 59 -3.89 22.85 -33.68
N GLU A 60 -5.13 22.51 -33.32
CA GLU A 60 -5.56 22.34 -31.92
C GLU A 60 -4.74 21.27 -31.21
N GLN A 61 -4.49 20.12 -31.84
CA GLN A 61 -3.69 19.03 -31.26
C GLN A 61 -2.26 19.44 -30.89
N SER A 62 -1.71 20.45 -31.56
CA SER A 62 -0.35 20.95 -31.31
C SER A 62 -0.27 22.09 -30.30
N MET A 63 -1.41 22.53 -29.76
CA MET A 63 -1.45 23.68 -28.85
C MET A 63 -0.81 23.38 -27.51
N THR A 64 -0.07 24.36 -27.02
CA THR A 64 0.50 24.40 -25.67
C THR A 64 -0.48 25.05 -24.69
N VAL A 65 -0.25 24.84 -23.39
CA VAL A 65 -1.09 25.45 -22.35
C VAL A 65 -1.04 26.99 -22.41
N ALA A 66 0.11 27.58 -22.74
CA ALA A 66 0.25 29.02 -22.91
C ALA A 66 -0.55 29.59 -24.09
N GLU A 67 -0.85 28.79 -25.11
CA GLU A 67 -1.64 29.21 -26.28
C GLU A 67 -3.16 29.13 -26.02
N MET A 68 -3.57 28.58 -24.88
CA MET A 68 -4.98 28.51 -24.45
C MET A 68 -5.39 29.69 -23.56
N VAL A 69 -4.56 30.72 -23.54
CA VAL A 69 -4.75 31.99 -22.82
C VAL A 69 -4.89 33.12 -23.83
N ASP A 70 -5.78 34.06 -23.55
CA ASP A 70 -6.04 35.22 -24.39
C ASP A 70 -4.97 36.33 -24.21
N ASP A 71 -5.06 37.38 -25.02
CA ASP A 71 -4.13 38.52 -24.97
C ASP A 71 -4.15 39.29 -23.63
N LYS A 72 -5.14 39.03 -22.75
CA LYS A 72 -5.26 39.65 -21.43
C LYS A 72 -4.64 38.79 -20.32
N GLY A 73 -4.16 37.60 -20.64
CA GLY A 73 -3.62 36.66 -19.65
C GLY A 73 -4.71 35.81 -18.98
N GLU A 74 -5.91 35.77 -19.53
CA GLU A 74 -7.03 34.96 -19.01
C GLU A 74 -7.25 33.72 -19.89
N TRP A 75 -7.72 32.61 -19.33
CA TRP A 75 -8.07 31.43 -20.12
C TRP A 75 -9.04 31.78 -21.26
N ASP A 76 -8.81 31.27 -22.49
CA ASP A 76 -9.76 31.43 -23.60
C ASP A 76 -10.99 30.54 -23.37
N TRP A 77 -11.89 31.02 -22.52
CA TRP A 77 -13.10 30.32 -22.14
C TRP A 77 -14.03 30.04 -23.32
N ARG A 78 -13.99 30.83 -24.40
CA ARG A 78 -14.82 30.58 -25.58
C ARG A 78 -14.33 29.32 -26.29
N HIS A 79 -13.02 29.21 -26.46
CA HIS A 79 -12.41 28.04 -27.08
C HIS A 79 -12.54 26.79 -26.19
N LEU A 80 -12.18 26.90 -24.91
CA LEU A 80 -12.23 25.80 -23.94
C LEU A 80 -13.64 25.22 -23.77
N LYS A 81 -14.68 26.05 -23.65
CA LYS A 81 -16.08 25.59 -23.54
C LYS A 81 -16.59 24.81 -24.74
N SER A 82 -15.97 25.00 -25.90
CA SER A 82 -16.31 24.26 -27.12
C SER A 82 -15.62 22.89 -27.22
N LEU A 83 -14.61 22.65 -26.38
CA LEU A 83 -13.71 21.50 -26.47
C LEU A 83 -13.82 20.55 -25.28
N LEU A 84 -14.11 21.06 -24.09
CA LEU A 84 -14.03 20.31 -22.83
C LEU A 84 -15.37 20.29 -22.08
N PRO A 85 -15.66 19.21 -21.35
CA PRO A 85 -16.84 19.11 -20.49
C PRO A 85 -16.72 20.03 -19.25
N ASN A 86 -17.87 20.36 -18.65
CA ASN A 86 -17.97 21.36 -17.58
C ASN A 86 -17.19 21.01 -16.31
N ASP A 87 -17.07 19.73 -15.97
CA ASP A 87 -16.30 19.24 -14.83
C ASP A 87 -14.81 19.59 -14.95
N ILE A 88 -14.23 19.39 -16.14
CA ILE A 88 -12.84 19.77 -16.42
C ILE A 88 -12.67 21.29 -16.43
N LEU A 89 -13.63 22.02 -17.01
CA LEU A 89 -13.59 23.48 -17.01
C LEU A 89 -13.58 24.07 -15.60
N CYS A 90 -14.33 23.47 -14.66
CA CYS A 90 -14.31 23.86 -13.25
C CYS A 90 -12.93 23.64 -12.62
N CYS A 91 -12.22 22.57 -12.99
CA CYS A 91 -10.85 22.35 -12.53
C CYS A 91 -9.91 23.44 -13.04
N ILE A 92 -9.96 23.74 -14.34
CA ILE A 92 -9.12 24.78 -14.98
C ILE A 92 -9.41 26.17 -14.40
N GLU A 93 -10.66 26.47 -14.06
CA GLU A 93 -11.07 27.75 -13.46
C GLU A 93 -10.37 28.01 -12.11
N GLY A 94 -10.06 26.95 -11.37
CA GLY A 94 -9.34 27.05 -10.10
C GLY A 94 -7.81 27.20 -10.25
N MET A 95 -7.28 27.19 -11.47
CA MET A 95 -5.85 27.22 -11.74
C MET A 95 -5.39 28.61 -12.18
N GLU A 96 -4.18 28.99 -11.75
CA GLU A 96 -3.51 30.19 -12.24
C GLU A 96 -3.17 30.02 -13.73
N THR A 97 -3.36 31.09 -14.50
CA THR A 97 -3.01 31.11 -15.92
C THR A 97 -1.48 31.15 -16.10
N PRO A 98 -0.95 30.51 -17.16
CA PRO A 98 0.46 30.61 -17.46
C PRO A 98 0.87 32.06 -17.78
N ALA A 99 2.03 32.46 -17.28
CA ALA A 99 2.59 33.79 -17.49
C ALA A 99 4.11 33.73 -17.71
N ARG A 100 4.60 34.58 -18.61
CA ARG A 100 6.00 34.54 -19.11
C ARG A 100 7.04 34.86 -18.04
N ASP A 101 6.66 35.58 -17.00
CA ASP A 101 7.51 36.00 -15.89
C ASP A 101 7.64 34.93 -14.79
N LEU A 102 6.84 33.85 -14.83
CA LEU A 102 6.91 32.74 -13.88
C LEU A 102 8.06 31.74 -14.15
N GLY A 103 8.70 31.85 -15.32
CA GLY A 103 9.83 31.00 -15.72
C GLY A 103 9.41 29.62 -16.21
N GLU A 104 10.40 28.73 -16.41
CA GLU A 104 10.16 27.39 -16.98
C GLU A 104 9.31 26.52 -16.05
N ASP A 105 8.41 25.74 -16.66
CA ASP A 105 7.61 24.72 -16.00
C ASP A 105 8.47 23.70 -15.25
N THR A 106 7.91 23.13 -14.19
CA THR A 106 8.61 22.12 -13.36
C THR A 106 7.71 20.93 -13.09
N THR A 107 8.30 19.77 -12.83
CA THR A 107 7.52 18.59 -12.43
C THR A 107 7.33 18.57 -10.92
N ILE A 108 6.10 18.32 -10.50
CA ILE A 108 5.69 18.19 -9.11
C ILE A 108 5.08 16.81 -8.86
N TRP A 109 4.93 16.46 -7.58
CA TRP A 109 4.33 15.20 -7.16
C TRP A 109 2.80 15.32 -7.10
N GLY A 110 2.09 14.70 -8.05
CA GLY A 110 0.65 14.87 -8.24
C GLY A 110 -0.24 14.13 -7.24
N LEU A 111 0.32 13.28 -6.38
CA LEU A 111 -0.43 12.58 -5.32
C LEU A 111 -0.59 13.41 -4.04
N GLU A 112 0.04 14.59 -3.95
CA GLU A 112 0.01 15.44 -2.77
C GLU A 112 -0.38 16.87 -3.15
N ARG A 113 -1.26 17.50 -2.37
CA ARG A 113 -1.82 18.83 -2.69
C ARG A 113 -0.78 19.95 -2.71
N ASP A 114 0.32 19.79 -2.00
CA ASP A 114 1.41 20.76 -1.97
C ASP A 114 2.48 20.49 -3.04
N GLY A 115 2.26 19.50 -3.92
CA GLY A 115 3.19 19.10 -4.97
C GLY A 115 4.48 18.46 -4.45
N ARG A 116 4.63 18.25 -3.13
CA ARG A 116 5.85 17.73 -2.54
C ARG A 116 5.85 16.22 -2.53
N PHE A 117 6.99 15.64 -2.90
CA PHE A 117 7.17 14.20 -2.81
C PHE A 117 7.04 13.72 -1.35
N ARG A 118 6.17 12.73 -1.13
CA ARG A 118 6.06 12.00 0.14
C ARG A 118 6.26 10.52 -0.08
N PHE A 119 7.08 9.91 0.77
CA PHE A 119 7.34 8.47 0.71
C PHE A 119 6.06 7.66 0.92
N LYS A 120 5.14 8.13 1.77
CA LYS A 120 3.86 7.46 2.04
C LYS A 120 3.01 7.30 0.78
N SER A 121 2.74 8.38 0.05
CA SER A 121 1.97 8.33 -1.20
C SER A 121 2.68 7.49 -2.27
N ALA A 122 4.00 7.61 -2.39
CA ALA A 122 4.78 6.80 -3.34
C ALA A 122 4.75 5.32 -3.00
N TYR A 123 4.77 4.98 -1.70
CA TYR A 123 4.65 3.61 -1.23
C TYR A 123 3.26 3.04 -1.54
N LEU A 124 2.18 3.78 -1.26
CA LEU A 124 0.81 3.33 -1.54
C LEU A 124 0.58 3.10 -3.05
N LEU A 125 1.11 3.98 -3.89
CA LEU A 125 1.12 3.79 -5.34
C LEU A 125 1.84 2.49 -5.74
N ALA A 126 2.96 2.18 -5.08
CA ALA A 126 3.77 0.99 -5.37
C ALA A 126 3.22 -0.31 -4.80
N SER A 127 2.52 -0.26 -3.66
CA SER A 127 1.94 -1.44 -3.02
C SER A 127 0.63 -1.86 -3.66
N ASN A 128 0.03 -1.02 -4.53
CA ASN A 128 -1.32 -1.19 -5.06
C ASN A 128 -2.36 -1.36 -3.93
N GLU A 129 -1.99 -0.94 -2.71
CA GLU A 129 -2.87 -0.88 -1.55
C GLU A 129 -3.65 0.41 -1.73
N THR A 130 -4.90 0.29 -2.20
CA THR A 130 -5.86 1.37 -1.99
C THR A 130 -5.83 1.65 -0.49
N GLY A 131 -5.77 2.93 -0.08
CA GLY A 131 -5.54 3.35 1.31
C GLY A 131 -6.53 2.82 2.36
N ASN A 132 -7.43 1.91 1.98
CA ASN A 132 -8.13 0.97 2.81
C ASN A 132 -7.38 -0.37 2.85
N ASP A 133 -6.26 -0.44 3.59
CA ASP A 133 -6.02 -1.68 4.31
C ASP A 133 -7.21 -1.79 5.27
N PRO A 134 -8.17 -2.72 5.08
CA PRO A 134 -9.34 -2.81 5.95
C PRO A 134 -8.78 -2.92 7.36
N GLU A 135 -8.95 -1.87 8.19
CA GLU A 135 -8.25 -1.73 9.46
C GLU A 135 -8.15 -3.11 10.09
N LEU A 136 -6.97 -3.76 10.00
CA LEU A 136 -6.80 -5.18 10.33
C LEU A 136 -6.91 -5.37 11.86
N GLY A 137 -7.67 -4.53 12.55
CA GLY A 137 -7.78 -4.44 13.97
C GLY A 137 -6.46 -4.14 14.67
N TRP A 138 -5.46 -3.62 13.94
CA TRP A 138 -4.13 -3.39 14.51
C TRP A 138 -4.20 -2.40 15.68
N LYS A 139 -5.07 -1.38 15.61
CA LYS A 139 -5.30 -0.43 16.72
C LYS A 139 -5.83 -1.14 17.95
N GLU A 140 -6.77 -2.06 17.79
CA GLU A 140 -7.34 -2.87 18.86
C GLU A 140 -6.32 -3.87 19.41
N LEU A 141 -5.52 -4.49 18.55
CA LEU A 141 -4.41 -5.37 18.96
C LEU A 141 -3.42 -4.62 19.86
N TRP A 142 -3.10 -3.37 19.55
CA TRP A 142 -2.20 -2.59 20.43
C TRP A 142 -2.84 -2.20 21.75
N LYS A 143 -4.18 -2.05 21.81
CA LYS A 143 -4.95 -1.83 23.04
C LYS A 143 -5.07 -3.09 23.91
N TRP A 144 -4.92 -4.29 23.34
CA TRP A 144 -4.96 -5.55 24.09
C TRP A 144 -3.93 -5.55 25.24
N LYS A 145 -4.24 -6.15 26.39
CA LYS A 145 -3.43 -6.03 27.62
C LYS A 145 -2.35 -7.11 27.79
N GLY A 146 -2.13 -7.96 26.78
CA GLY A 146 -1.14 -9.03 26.86
C GLY A 146 0.31 -8.60 26.58
N PRO A 147 1.27 -9.53 26.67
CA PRO A 147 2.70 -9.25 26.51
C PRO A 147 3.05 -8.70 25.11
N SER A 148 4.02 -7.79 25.05
CA SER A 148 4.46 -7.17 23.79
C SER A 148 4.95 -8.18 22.74
N ARG A 149 5.55 -9.30 23.18
CA ARG A 149 5.97 -10.38 22.27
C ARG A 149 4.78 -11.04 21.57
N VAL A 150 3.68 -11.24 22.28
CA VAL A 150 2.45 -11.83 21.73
C VAL A 150 1.74 -10.82 20.83
N LYS A 151 1.70 -9.53 21.20
CA LYS A 151 1.21 -8.47 20.30
C LYS A 151 1.95 -8.46 18.97
N HIS A 152 3.29 -8.52 19.01
CA HIS A 152 4.09 -8.54 17.81
C HIS A 152 3.83 -9.79 16.96
N PHE A 153 3.71 -10.97 17.59
CA PHE A 153 3.33 -12.19 16.90
C PHE A 153 1.96 -12.08 16.21
N LEU A 154 0.94 -11.62 16.93
CA LEU A 154 -0.41 -11.42 16.37
C LEU A 154 -0.42 -10.37 15.26
N TRP A 155 0.42 -9.34 15.36
CA TRP A 155 0.59 -8.35 14.29
C TRP A 155 1.18 -9.00 13.02
N LEU A 156 2.18 -9.87 13.16
CA LEU A 156 2.70 -10.64 12.02
C LEU A 156 1.63 -11.55 11.40
N VAL A 157 0.76 -12.13 12.22
CA VAL A 157 -0.35 -12.97 11.76
C VAL A 157 -1.36 -12.16 10.94
N LEU A 158 -1.81 -11.01 11.43
CA LEU A 158 -2.77 -10.13 10.73
C LEU A 158 -2.28 -9.69 9.36
N HIS A 159 -0.98 -9.40 9.25
CA HIS A 159 -0.36 -8.96 8.01
C HIS A 159 0.15 -10.12 7.13
N ASN A 160 -0.21 -11.37 7.45
CA ASN A 160 0.26 -12.60 6.78
C ASN A 160 1.79 -12.62 6.56
N ARG A 161 2.53 -12.22 7.60
CA ARG A 161 4.01 -12.12 7.58
C ARG A 161 4.71 -13.31 8.22
N LEU A 162 3.98 -14.30 8.73
CA LEU A 162 4.58 -15.54 9.23
C LEU A 162 5.24 -16.31 8.09
N LEU A 163 6.45 -16.79 8.32
CA LEU A 163 7.24 -17.50 7.30
C LEU A 163 6.81 -18.98 7.20
N THR A 164 5.54 -19.22 6.89
CA THR A 164 4.99 -20.57 6.70
C THR A 164 5.56 -21.21 5.44
N ASN A 165 5.47 -22.54 5.29
CA ASN A 165 5.96 -23.19 4.07
C ASN A 165 5.24 -22.72 2.80
N TYR A 166 3.97 -22.33 2.89
CA TYR A 166 3.28 -21.63 1.80
C TYR A 166 3.99 -20.32 1.42
N GLU A 167 4.24 -19.43 2.39
CA GLU A 167 4.94 -18.14 2.16
C GLU A 167 6.40 -18.31 1.73
N ARG A 168 7.07 -19.39 2.16
CA ARG A 168 8.42 -19.73 1.70
C ARG A 168 8.41 -20.17 0.24
N ALA A 169 7.40 -20.90 -0.19
CA ALA A 169 7.25 -21.31 -1.58
C ALA A 169 6.96 -20.13 -2.50
N THR A 170 6.09 -19.19 -2.10
CA THR A 170 5.84 -17.96 -2.88
C THR A 170 7.10 -17.10 -3.06
N ARG A 171 8.05 -17.20 -2.12
CA ARG A 171 9.36 -16.52 -2.16
C ARG A 171 10.48 -17.35 -2.79
N ASN A 172 10.16 -18.48 -3.43
CA ASN A 172 11.13 -19.41 -4.03
C ASN A 172 12.20 -19.91 -3.06
N MET A 173 11.88 -20.02 -1.76
CA MET A 173 12.80 -20.53 -0.73
C MET A 173 12.64 -22.03 -0.48
N THR A 174 11.53 -22.63 -0.91
CA THR A 174 11.26 -24.06 -0.82
C THR A 174 10.25 -24.48 -1.91
N SER A 175 10.25 -25.76 -2.28
CA SER A 175 9.25 -26.34 -3.18
C SER A 175 8.14 -27.11 -2.44
N ASP A 176 8.29 -27.30 -1.13
CA ASP A 176 7.37 -28.08 -0.32
C ASP A 176 6.52 -27.15 0.54
N THR A 177 5.22 -27.12 0.28
CA THR A 177 4.24 -26.28 0.99
C THR A 177 3.58 -27.00 2.16
N ASN A 178 3.86 -28.28 2.37
CA ASN A 178 3.17 -29.09 3.37
C ASN A 178 3.57 -28.72 4.80
N CYS A 179 2.62 -28.82 5.70
CA CYS A 179 2.80 -28.63 7.13
C CYS A 179 3.56 -29.82 7.71
N LYS A 180 4.76 -29.56 8.24
CA LYS A 180 5.62 -30.59 8.86
C LYS A 180 5.16 -31.06 10.23
N ALA A 181 4.13 -30.41 10.78
CA ALA A 181 3.55 -30.80 12.06
C ALA A 181 2.48 -31.88 11.87
N CYS A 182 1.55 -31.69 10.92
CA CYS A 182 0.44 -32.61 10.69
C CYS A 182 0.60 -33.51 9.46
N ASP A 183 1.65 -33.32 8.66
CA ASP A 183 2.06 -34.13 7.51
C ASP A 183 0.98 -34.36 6.43
N GLY A 184 0.07 -33.40 6.22
CA GLY A 184 -1.02 -33.62 5.25
C GLY A 184 -1.66 -32.40 4.59
N GLU A 185 -1.51 -31.19 5.13
CA GLU A 185 -2.14 -29.99 4.57
C GLU A 185 -1.11 -28.89 4.26
N ILE A 186 -1.49 -27.95 3.40
CA ILE A 186 -0.68 -26.77 3.08
C ILE A 186 -0.49 -25.93 4.36
N GLU A 187 0.76 -25.61 4.67
CA GLU A 187 1.13 -24.81 5.83
C GLU A 187 0.82 -23.33 5.57
N THR A 188 -0.43 -22.94 5.76
CA THR A 188 -0.86 -21.54 5.80
C THR A 188 -0.91 -21.03 7.24
N THR A 189 -0.91 -19.71 7.41
CA THR A 189 -1.09 -19.06 8.72
C THR A 189 -2.41 -19.52 9.38
N GLU A 190 -3.50 -19.56 8.60
CA GLU A 190 -4.79 -20.06 9.06
C GLU A 190 -4.73 -21.54 9.45
N HIS A 191 -4.09 -22.40 8.64
CA HIS A 191 -3.93 -23.81 8.99
C HIS A 191 -3.21 -23.95 10.34
N ILE A 192 -2.06 -23.31 10.53
CA ILE A 192 -1.30 -23.39 11.78
C ILE A 192 -2.14 -22.95 12.98
N LEU A 193 -2.88 -21.84 12.85
CA LEU A 193 -3.55 -21.23 14.00
C LEU A 193 -4.95 -21.76 14.26
N ARG A 194 -5.67 -22.24 13.23
CA ARG A 194 -7.07 -22.63 13.32
C ARG A 194 -7.29 -24.14 13.17
N HIS A 195 -6.65 -24.77 12.19
CA HIS A 195 -7.02 -26.14 11.76
C HIS A 195 -6.01 -27.23 12.15
N CYS A 196 -4.75 -26.86 12.39
CA CYS A 196 -3.68 -27.84 12.59
C CYS A 196 -3.85 -28.57 13.92
N ARG A 197 -4.05 -29.89 13.87
CA ARG A 197 -4.27 -30.72 15.07
C ARG A 197 -3.09 -30.69 16.05
N LYS A 198 -1.87 -30.46 15.56
CA LYS A 198 -0.65 -30.46 16.37
C LYS A 198 -0.31 -29.12 17.01
N THR A 199 -1.06 -28.05 16.70
CA THR A 199 -0.90 -26.73 17.32
C THR A 199 -1.97 -26.43 18.37
N GLU A 200 -2.66 -27.47 18.85
CA GLU A 200 -3.66 -27.34 19.91
C GLU A 200 -3.08 -26.67 21.16
N GLY A 201 -1.84 -27.00 21.54
CA GLY A 201 -1.15 -26.36 22.65
C GLY A 201 -0.99 -24.84 22.45
N VAL A 202 -0.68 -24.40 21.22
CA VAL A 202 -0.57 -22.98 20.88
C VAL A 202 -1.93 -22.29 20.89
N ARG A 203 -2.99 -22.94 20.38
CA ARG A 203 -4.36 -22.39 20.47
C ARG A 203 -4.82 -22.24 21.92
N ARG A 204 -4.59 -23.27 22.73
CA ARG A 204 -4.91 -23.25 24.16
C ARG A 204 -4.10 -22.20 24.92
N PHE A 205 -2.82 -22.05 24.57
CA PHE A 205 -1.93 -21.02 25.10
C PHE A 205 -2.43 -19.61 24.77
N LEU A 206 -2.88 -19.39 23.54
CA LEU A 206 -3.44 -18.12 23.08
C LEU A 206 -4.92 -17.96 23.45
N LYS A 207 -5.53 -18.96 24.10
CA LYS A 207 -6.97 -19.06 24.41
C LYS A 207 -7.89 -18.73 23.24
N ILE A 208 -7.47 -19.12 22.05
CA ILE A 208 -8.23 -18.93 20.84
C ILE A 208 -9.31 -20.03 20.79
N ASP A 209 -10.58 -19.65 20.68
CA ASP A 209 -11.68 -20.60 20.56
C ASP A 209 -11.52 -21.42 19.28
N HIS A 210 -11.51 -22.74 19.47
CA HIS A 210 -11.38 -23.71 18.39
C HIS A 210 -12.75 -24.30 18.10
N GLN A 211 -13.40 -23.70 17.10
CA GLN A 211 -14.62 -24.18 16.49
C GLN A 211 -14.25 -24.80 15.14
N PRO A 212 -14.24 -26.15 15.00
CA PRO A 212 -13.80 -26.84 13.78
C PRO A 212 -14.58 -26.46 12.50
N HIS A 213 -15.74 -25.82 12.66
CA HIS A 213 -16.67 -25.45 11.60
C HIS A 213 -16.95 -23.95 11.56
N ASP A 214 -16.07 -23.13 12.11
CA ASP A 214 -16.25 -21.69 12.05
C ASP A 214 -16.09 -21.18 10.61
N LEU A 215 -17.13 -20.50 10.11
CA LEU A 215 -17.22 -19.99 8.75
C LEU A 215 -16.73 -18.54 8.62
N ARG A 216 -16.36 -17.89 9.73
CA ARG A 216 -15.76 -16.55 9.69
C ARG A 216 -14.47 -16.60 8.87
N ASN A 217 -14.22 -15.54 8.11
CA ASN A 217 -12.91 -15.33 7.51
C ASN A 217 -11.84 -15.23 8.62
N PHE A 218 -10.61 -15.59 8.30
CA PHE A 218 -9.53 -15.72 9.28
C PHE A 218 -9.30 -14.44 10.12
N ASN A 219 -9.34 -13.27 9.48
CA ASN A 219 -9.13 -11.99 10.16
C ASN A 219 -10.27 -11.66 11.14
N GLN A 220 -11.52 -11.89 10.73
CA GLN A 220 -12.69 -11.69 11.58
C GLN A 220 -12.66 -12.63 12.79
N TRP A 221 -12.41 -13.92 12.55
CA TRP A 221 -12.24 -14.91 13.62
C TRP A 221 -11.16 -14.48 14.61
N MET A 222 -10.02 -14.03 14.12
CA MET A 222 -8.91 -13.66 14.99
C MET A 222 -9.20 -12.37 15.80
N MET A 223 -9.83 -11.38 15.18
CA MET A 223 -10.19 -10.14 15.86
C MET A 223 -11.26 -10.33 16.93
N ASP A 224 -12.22 -11.23 16.72
CA ASP A 224 -13.22 -11.58 17.73
C ASP A 224 -12.56 -12.20 18.97
N ASN A 225 -11.61 -13.13 18.77
CA ASN A 225 -10.83 -13.72 19.86
C ASN A 225 -10.00 -12.68 20.65
N ILE A 226 -9.44 -11.67 19.97
CA ILE A 226 -8.73 -10.57 20.66
C ILE A 226 -9.69 -9.70 21.48
N ARG A 227 -10.92 -9.47 20.98
CA ARG A 227 -11.91 -8.59 21.60
C ARG A 227 -12.60 -9.20 22.82
N GLU A 228 -12.82 -10.51 22.82
CA GLU A 228 -13.44 -11.23 23.94
C GLU A 228 -12.58 -11.23 25.22
N GLU A 229 -11.26 -11.09 25.11
CA GLU A 229 -10.31 -11.19 26.25
C GLU A 229 -10.06 -9.91 27.07
N ASN A 230 -10.97 -8.92 27.10
CA ASN A 230 -10.84 -7.75 27.97
C ASN A 230 -10.82 -8.06 29.51
N GLY A 231 -10.77 -9.33 29.93
CA GLY A 231 -10.64 -9.79 31.32
C GLY A 231 -9.34 -10.53 31.71
N GLY A 232 -8.30 -10.60 30.88
CA GLY A 232 -7.22 -11.60 31.01
C GLY A 232 -5.90 -11.23 31.72
N VAL A 233 -5.88 -10.41 32.78
CA VAL A 233 -4.61 -10.06 33.50
C VAL A 233 -4.03 -11.26 34.28
N GLN A 234 -4.84 -12.23 34.68
CA GLN A 234 -4.42 -13.37 35.51
C GLN A 234 -3.76 -14.55 34.76
N ILE A 235 -3.71 -14.52 33.44
CA ILE A 235 -3.34 -15.70 32.62
C ILE A 235 -1.82 -15.88 32.50
N TRP A 236 -1.06 -14.79 32.58
CA TRP A 236 0.36 -14.78 32.20
C TRP A 236 1.35 -15.10 33.33
N HIS A 237 0.90 -15.10 34.59
CA HIS A 237 1.72 -15.54 35.72
C HIS A 237 2.03 -17.03 35.68
N CYS A 238 1.06 -17.87 35.29
CA CYS A 238 1.27 -19.32 35.14
C CYS A 238 2.17 -19.63 33.93
N LEU A 239 2.07 -18.80 32.89
CA LEU A 239 2.73 -19.04 31.63
C LEU A 239 4.24 -18.71 31.62
N LEU A 240 4.62 -17.61 32.29
CA LEU A 240 6.04 -17.34 32.55
C LEU A 240 6.66 -18.43 33.43
N ALA A 241 5.89 -18.95 34.40
CA ALA A 241 6.35 -20.06 35.23
C ALA A 241 6.55 -21.35 34.42
N ASP A 242 5.64 -21.69 33.50
CA ASP A 242 5.74 -22.89 32.66
C ASP A 242 6.86 -22.77 31.60
N LEU A 243 6.99 -21.62 30.94
CA LEU A 243 8.08 -21.36 29.99
C LEU A 243 9.46 -21.30 30.68
N GLU A 244 9.55 -20.78 31.90
CA GLU A 244 10.79 -20.84 32.70
C GLU A 244 11.08 -22.24 33.25
N ALA A 245 10.05 -23.04 33.51
CA ALA A 245 10.18 -24.43 33.92
C ALA A 245 10.57 -25.36 32.74
N GLU A 246 10.14 -25.07 31.52
CA GLU A 246 10.51 -25.81 30.31
C GLU A 246 11.86 -25.37 29.74
N LYS A 247 12.22 -24.08 29.83
CA LYS A 247 13.58 -23.60 29.55
C LYS A 247 14.62 -24.27 30.46
N ARG A 248 14.23 -24.64 31.69
CA ARG A 248 15.04 -25.45 32.63
C ARG A 248 15.13 -26.94 32.25
N ARG A 249 14.19 -27.46 31.44
CA ARG A 249 14.11 -28.87 31.04
C ARG A 249 14.84 -29.22 29.73
N GLY A 250 15.35 -28.23 29.00
CA GLY A 250 16.33 -28.46 27.93
C GLY A 250 15.80 -28.96 26.59
N ASP A 251 14.48 -29.12 26.42
CA ASP A 251 13.89 -29.62 25.18
C ASP A 251 13.40 -28.49 24.25
N GLY A 252 14.12 -28.30 23.14
CA GLY A 252 13.51 -28.38 21.81
C GLY A 252 12.68 -27.24 21.21
N TRP A 253 12.55 -26.03 21.77
CA TRP A 253 11.74 -24.96 21.13
C TRP A 253 12.49 -24.00 20.17
N LYS A 254 13.65 -24.37 19.64
CA LYS A 254 14.39 -23.51 18.67
C LYS A 254 13.76 -23.38 17.27
N LYS A 255 12.52 -23.83 17.03
CA LYS A 255 11.94 -23.83 15.68
C LYS A 255 10.60 -23.14 15.46
N ILE A 256 9.95 -22.57 16.48
CA ILE A 256 8.73 -21.79 16.24
C ILE A 256 8.71 -20.60 17.19
N LEU A 257 9.34 -19.51 16.74
CA LEU A 257 9.03 -18.10 16.96
C LEU A 257 10.09 -17.26 16.23
#